data_AF-A0A227IZ89-F1
#
_entry.id   AF-A0A227IZ89-F1
#
_cell.length_a   1.000
_cell.length_b   1.000
_cell.length_c   1.000
_cell.angle_alpha   90.00
_cell.angle_beta   90.00
_cell.angle_gamma   90.00
#
_symmetry.space_group_name_H-M   'P 1'
#
loop_
_entity.id
_entity.type
_entity.pdbx_description
1 polymer ?
#
loop_
_entity_poly.entity_id
_entity_poly.type
_entity_poly.pdbx_seq_one_letter_code
_entity_poly.pdbx_strand_id
1 'polypeptide(L)'
;GYKYQFITLAGIHNMWFNMFELAHAYAQGEGMRHYVEKVQRPEFQAAEKGYTFVAHQQEVGTGYFDRMTNTIQGGNSSVTALTGSTE
;
A
#
# COMPACT_ATOMS: atom_id res chain seq x y z
N GLY A 1 -33.90 2.92 19.64
CA GLY A 1 -32.43 2.79 19.73
C GLY A 1 -31.80 3.07 18.37
N TYR A 2 -30.63 3.72 18.34
CA TYR A 2 -29.93 4.09 17.11
C TYR A 2 -29.46 2.86 16.32
N LYS A 3 -30.00 2.67 15.10
CA LYS A 3 -29.73 1.49 14.24
C LYS A 3 -28.53 1.66 13.30
N TYR A 4 -28.08 2.90 13.11
CA TYR A 4 -26.93 3.23 12.30
C TYR A 4 -26.11 4.29 13.03
N GLN A 5 -24.82 4.03 13.16
CA GLN A 5 -23.84 4.88 13.83
C GLN A 5 -22.57 4.85 13.00
N PHE A 6 -21.94 6.02 12.82
CA PHE A 6 -20.75 6.18 12.01
C PHE A 6 -19.92 7.34 12.54
N ILE A 7 -18.62 7.32 12.27
CA ILE A 7 -17.69 8.37 12.65
C ILE A 7 -17.40 9.19 11.39
N THR A 8 -17.90 10.42 11.34
CA THR A 8 -17.80 11.30 10.17
C THR A 8 -16.36 11.57 9.73
N LEU A 9 -15.46 11.79 10.69
CA LEU A 9 -14.10 12.27 10.42
C LEU A 9 -13.01 11.20 10.62
N ALA A 10 -13.37 9.91 10.73
CA ALA A 10 -12.41 8.85 11.02
C ALA A 10 -11.24 8.80 10.02
N GLY A 11 -11.52 8.94 8.72
CA GLY A 11 -10.48 8.92 7.69
C GLY A 11 -9.50 10.10 7.81
N ILE A 12 -10.01 11.31 8.02
CA ILE A 12 -9.19 12.54 8.08
C ILE A 12 -8.26 12.50 9.30
N HIS A 13 -8.79 12.14 10.48
CA HIS A 13 -7.97 12.04 11.68
C HIS A 13 -6.85 11.00 11.54
N ASN A 14 -7.15 9.81 11.00
CA ASN A 14 -6.14 8.78 10.81
C ASN A 14 -5.10 9.18 9.77
N MET A 15 -5.51 9.74 8.64
CA MET A 15 -4.58 10.13 7.56
C MET A 15 -3.62 11.23 8.02
N TRP A 16 -4.14 12.32 8.59
CA TRP A 16 -3.30 13.46 8.96
C TRP A 16 -2.42 13.18 10.17
N PHE A 17 -2.95 12.51 11.19
CA PHE A 17 -2.18 12.22 12.39
C PHE A 17 -1.01 11.27 12.09
N ASN A 18 -1.26 10.17 11.39
CA ASN A 18 -0.18 9.21 11.06
C ASN A 18 0.86 9.82 10.12
N MET A 19 0.47 10.68 9.18
CA MET A 19 1.41 11.38 8.31
C MET A 19 2.25 12.41 9.09
N PHE A 20 1.64 13.15 10.01
CA PHE A 20 2.37 14.08 10.88
C PHE A 20 3.40 13.35 11.75
N GLU A 21 2.99 12.26 12.42
CA GLU A 21 3.87 11.43 13.23
C GLU A 21 5.05 10.87 12.42
N LEU A 22 4.79 10.40 11.20
CA LEU A 22 5.83 9.92 10.29
C LEU A 22 6.80 11.06 9.91
N ALA A 23 6.28 12.19 9.44
CA ALA A 23 7.09 13.32 9.00
C ALA A 23 7.94 13.91 10.14
N HIS A 24 7.35 14.05 11.33
CA HIS A 24 8.04 14.57 12.51
C HIS A 24 9.20 13.66 12.92
N ALA A 25 8.96 12.34 13.00
CA ALA A 25 10.00 11.36 13.29
C ALA A 25 11.06 11.34 12.19
N TYR A 26 10.64 11.36 10.93
CA TYR A 26 11.55 11.31 9.79
C TYR A 26 12.55 12.46 9.79
N ALA A 27 12.12 13.66 10.22
CA ALA A 27 12.95 14.85 10.29
C ALA A 27 14.01 14.84 11.42
N GLN A 28 13.98 13.90 12.38
CA GLN A 28 14.91 13.87 13.52
C GLN A 28 16.31 13.31 13.20
N GLY A 29 16.60 12.99 11.92
CA GLY A 29 17.93 12.54 11.48
C GLY A 29 18.06 11.04 11.19
N GLU A 30 17.05 10.24 11.53
CA GLU A 30 17.02 8.78 11.27
C GLU A 30 15.83 8.38 10.40
N GLY A 31 15.59 9.16 9.34
CA GLY A 31 14.37 9.08 8.53
C GLY A 31 14.00 7.68 8.04
N MET A 32 14.95 6.99 7.41
CA MET A 32 14.69 5.65 6.88
C MET A 32 14.43 4.62 7.97
N ARG A 33 15.08 4.72 9.14
CA ARG A 33 14.78 3.84 10.28
C ARG A 33 13.33 4.03 10.71
N HIS A 34 12.88 5.28 10.82
CA HIS A 34 11.51 5.59 11.18
C HIS A 34 10.48 5.17 10.14
N TYR A 35 10.79 5.27 8.84
CA TYR A 35 9.93 4.72 7.80
C TYR A 35 9.78 3.19 7.95
N VAL A 36 10.88 2.47 8.14
CA VAL A 36 10.85 1.01 8.33
C VAL A 36 10.07 0.62 9.59
N GLU A 37 10.31 1.30 10.71
CA GLU A 37 9.69 0.94 11.99
C GLU A 37 8.22 1.34 12.11
N LYS A 38 7.84 2.51 11.57
CA LYS A 38 6.47 3.06 11.71
C LYS A 38 5.54 2.69 10.57
N VAL A 39 6.06 2.36 9.39
CA VAL A 39 5.25 2.07 8.19
C VAL A 39 5.48 0.65 7.71
N GLN A 40 6.66 0.36 7.16
CA GLN A 40 6.88 -0.86 6.39
C GLN A 40 6.79 -2.14 7.24
N ARG A 41 7.41 -2.18 8.42
CA ARG A 41 7.36 -3.36 9.30
C ARG A 41 5.95 -3.62 9.83
N PRO A 42 5.19 -2.61 10.31
CA PRO A 42 3.78 -2.77 10.63
C PRO A 42 2.94 -3.29 9.46
N GLU A 43 3.18 -2.83 8.23
CA GLU A 43 2.47 -3.34 7.04
C GLU A 43 2.74 -4.84 6.82
N PHE A 44 4.00 -5.28 6.92
CA PHE A 44 4.34 -6.71 6.84
C PHE A 44 3.68 -7.53 7.96
N GLN A 45 3.63 -7.03 9.19
CA GLN A 45 2.96 -7.71 10.30
C GLN A 45 1.44 -7.75 10.11
N ALA A 46 0.86 -6.71 9.50
CA ALA A 46 -0.56 -6.67 9.18
C ALA A 46 -0.96 -7.63 8.05
N ALA A 47 0.01 -8.11 7.24
CA ALA A 47 -0.25 -9.10 6.20
C ALA A 47 -0.83 -10.40 6.76
N GLU A 48 -0.41 -10.82 7.96
CA GLU A 48 -0.99 -11.97 8.67
C GLU A 48 -2.48 -11.78 9.02
N LYS A 49 -2.95 -10.54 9.02
CA LYS A 49 -4.35 -10.16 9.29
C LYS A 49 -5.14 -9.85 8.00
N GLY A 50 -4.53 -10.05 6.83
CA GLY A 50 -5.15 -9.82 5.53
C GLY A 50 -4.87 -8.45 4.90
N TYR A 51 -3.91 -7.67 5.41
CA TYR A 51 -3.46 -6.45 4.72
C TYR A 51 -2.59 -6.79 3.50
N THR A 52 -2.88 -6.21 2.33
CA THR A 52 -2.28 -6.62 1.05
C THR A 52 -1.40 -5.55 0.40
N PHE A 53 -1.48 -4.29 0.83
CA PHE A 53 -0.72 -3.18 0.23
C PHE A 53 0.81 -3.27 0.43
N VAL A 54 1.30 -4.25 1.20
CA VAL A 54 2.74 -4.61 1.21
C VAL A 54 3.28 -4.87 -0.20
N ALA A 55 2.42 -5.39 -1.07
CA ALA A 55 2.64 -5.63 -2.49
C ALA A 55 1.87 -4.55 -3.30
N HIS A 56 2.42 -3.34 -3.32
CA HIS A 56 1.70 -2.15 -3.78
C HIS A 56 1.41 -2.15 -5.29
N GLN A 57 2.28 -2.71 -6.13
CA GLN A 57 2.07 -2.90 -7.56
C GLN A 57 0.90 -3.86 -7.81
N GLN A 58 0.86 -4.98 -7.11
CA GLN A 58 -0.27 -5.91 -7.20
C GLN A 58 -1.57 -5.25 -6.74
N GLU A 59 -1.54 -4.51 -5.63
CA GLU A 59 -2.71 -3.87 -5.03
C GLU A 59 -3.33 -2.79 -5.93
N VAL A 60 -2.51 -2.03 -6.66
CA VAL A 60 -2.99 -1.04 -7.65
C VAL A 60 -3.37 -1.66 -9.01
N GLY A 61 -3.29 -2.99 -9.13
CA GLY A 61 -3.80 -3.73 -10.27
C GLY A 61 -2.79 -3.95 -11.41
N THR A 62 -1.49 -3.82 -11.18
CA THR A 62 -0.47 -4.06 -12.21
C THR A 62 -0.65 -5.44 -12.86
N GLY A 63 -0.90 -6.49 -12.07
CA GLY A 63 -1.17 -7.84 -12.59
C GLY A 63 -2.49 -7.97 -13.37
N TYR A 64 -3.48 -7.11 -13.10
CA TYR A 64 -4.69 -7.04 -13.90
C TYR A 64 -4.39 -6.49 -15.30
N PHE A 65 -3.62 -5.41 -15.40
CA PHE A 65 -3.24 -4.83 -16.68
C PHE A 65 -2.27 -5.70 -17.46
N ASP A 66 -1.37 -6.45 -16.80
CA ASP A 66 -0.53 -7.44 -17.48
C ASP A 66 -1.35 -8.55 -18.13
N ARG A 67 -2.38 -9.07 -17.44
CA ARG A 67 -3.29 -10.06 -18.03
C ARG A 67 -4.07 -9.49 -19.21
N MET A 68 -4.51 -8.24 -19.11
CA MET A 68 -5.17 -7.54 -20.22
C MET A 68 -4.24 -7.44 -21.44
N THR A 69 -3.02 -6.97 -21.25
CA THR A 69 -2.00 -6.83 -22.30
C THR A 69 -1.68 -8.16 -22.95
N ASN A 70 -1.44 -9.20 -22.15
CA ASN A 70 -1.20 -10.56 -22.65
C ASN A 70 -2.39 -11.11 -23.44
N THR A 71 -3.62 -10.87 -22.99
CA THR A 71 -4.82 -11.29 -23.72
C THR A 71 -4.91 -10.59 -25.09
N ILE A 72 -4.66 -9.28 -25.14
CA ILE A 72 -4.67 -8.49 -26.37
C ILE A 72 -3.57 -8.95 -27.34
N GLN A 73 -2.39 -9.29 -26.82
CA GLN A 73 -1.22 -9.65 -27.62
C GLN A 73 -1.08 -11.16 -27.87
N GLY A 74 -2.14 -11.94 -27.61
CA GLY A 74 -2.14 -13.39 -27.85
C GLY A 74 -1.07 -14.15 -27.07
N GLY A 75 -0.72 -13.67 -25.87
CA GLY A 75 0.28 -14.28 -24.98
C GLY A 75 1.73 -13.94 -25.30
N ASN A 76 2.01 -13.07 -26.27
CA ASN A 76 3.36 -12.76 -26.73
C ASN A 76 3.86 -11.37 -26.27
N SER A 77 3.34 -10.83 -25.17
CA SER A 77 3.78 -9.53 -24.68
C SER A 77 5.20 -9.60 -24.13
N SER A 78 6.10 -8.75 -24.62
CA SER A 78 7.44 -8.57 -24.09
C SER A 78 7.56 -7.42 -23.08
N VAL A 79 6.45 -6.74 -22.76
CA VAL A 79 6.42 -5.51 -21.95
C VAL A 79 5.46 -5.59 -20.76
N THR A 80 5.26 -6.79 -20.20
CA THR A 80 4.53 -6.95 -18.92
C THR A 80 5.33 -6.35 -17.76
N ALA A 81 4.64 -5.78 -16.79
CA ALA A 81 5.23 -4.94 -15.74
C ALA A 81 5.60 -5.71 -14.46
N LEU A 82 4.88 -6.77 -14.09
CA LEU A 82 5.23 -7.58 -12.91
C LEU A 82 6.42 -8.50 -13.15
N THR A 83 6.64 -8.95 -14.40
CA THR A 83 7.78 -9.80 -14.73
C THR A 83 9.09 -9.02 -14.55
N GLY A 84 9.88 -9.36 -13.52
CA GLY A 84 11.14 -8.67 -13.20
C GLY A 84 10.99 -7.45 -12.28
N SER A 85 9.82 -7.27 -11.67
CA SER A 85 9.61 -6.27 -10.61
C SER A 85 10.48 -6.53 -9.38
N THR A 86 10.79 -5.46 -8.64
CA THR A 86 11.44 -5.53 -7.32
C THR A 86 10.45 -5.69 -6.17
N GLU A 87 9.15 -5.60 -6.45
CA GLU A 87 8.10 -6.17 -5.58
C GLU A 87 8.22 -7.69 -5.53
#